data_AF-A0A2D7DGC8-F1
#
_entry.id   AF-A0A2D7DGC8-F1
#
_cell.length_a   1.000
_cell.length_b   1.000
_cell.length_c   1.000
_cell.angle_alpha   90.00
_cell.angle_beta   90.00
_cell.angle_gamma   90.00
#
_symmetry.space_group_name_H-M   'P 1'
#
loop_
_entity.id
_entity.type
_entity.pdbx_description
1 polymer ?
#
loop_
_entity_poly.entity_id
_entity_poly.type
_entity_poly.pdbx_seq_one_letter_code
_entity_poly.pdbx_strand_id
1 'polypeptide(L)'
;MPNSSSELDRMLANSLSEAGQIIQGTGRYMEAMDPLTRETWMCISPVTQNEFDTWTPEAPKQKTFTGIAAMDVAGFRHDPAGPEHSAQLKPIGGRTCLKVAVPNSVNAPEARGHAIQISVTKAHTIGFRSGRNVKIMTLNNQHFVEVVGNTEVDEQICFPTDAVCHEIELRQPWLVELPNPTQAYFWFHKNGPRSFQGPISLPI
;
A
#
# COMPACT_ATOMS: atom_id res chain seq x y z
N MET A 1 12.64 -24.82 -15.46
CA MET A 1 11.37 -25.42 -15.03
C MET A 1 10.30 -24.36 -15.16
N PRO A 2 9.09 -24.64 -15.66
CA PRO A 2 8.03 -23.63 -15.67
C PRO A 2 7.65 -23.33 -14.21
N ASN A 3 7.78 -22.07 -13.81
CA ASN A 3 7.34 -21.60 -12.50
C ASN A 3 5.87 -22.00 -12.31
N SER A 4 5.59 -22.95 -11.42
CA SER A 4 4.23 -23.15 -10.95
C SER A 4 3.82 -21.86 -10.24
N SER A 5 2.99 -21.04 -10.90
CA SER A 5 2.38 -19.86 -10.32
C SER A 5 1.74 -20.24 -8.99
N SER A 6 2.06 -19.51 -7.91
CA SER A 6 1.52 -19.85 -6.60
C SER A 6 -0.01 -19.71 -6.62
N GLU A 7 -0.72 -20.43 -5.74
CA GLU A 7 -2.18 -20.31 -5.64
C GLU A 7 -2.63 -18.84 -5.49
N LEU A 8 -1.88 -18.07 -4.71
CA LEU A 8 -2.09 -16.64 -4.51
C LEU A 8 -1.96 -15.83 -5.80
N ASP A 9 -0.92 -16.09 -6.61
CA ASP A 9 -0.71 -15.39 -7.89
C ASP A 9 -1.88 -15.66 -8.85
N ARG A 10 -2.35 -16.91 -8.90
CA ARG A 10 -3.53 -17.29 -9.69
C ARG A 10 -4.80 -16.63 -9.17
N MET A 11 -5.01 -16.61 -7.85
CA MET A 11 -6.16 -15.93 -7.24
C MET A 11 -6.16 -14.46 -7.61
N LEU A 12 -5.00 -13.79 -7.50
CA LEU A 12 -4.89 -12.36 -7.82
C LEU A 12 -5.14 -12.13 -9.31
N ALA A 13 -4.49 -12.88 -10.20
CA ALA A 13 -4.68 -12.75 -11.64
C ALA A 13 -6.16 -12.91 -12.05
N ASN A 14 -6.88 -13.84 -11.43
CA ASN A 14 -8.31 -14.06 -11.69
C ASN A 14 -9.21 -12.95 -11.09
N SER A 15 -8.71 -12.18 -10.12
CA SER A 15 -9.46 -11.09 -9.47
C SER A 15 -9.32 -9.74 -10.20
N LEU A 16 -8.34 -9.61 -11.09
CA LEU A 16 -8.09 -8.37 -11.83
C LEU A 16 -8.73 -8.44 -13.21
N SER A 17 -9.20 -7.28 -13.70
CA SER A 17 -9.57 -7.12 -15.11
C SER A 17 -8.33 -7.02 -15.99
N GLU A 18 -8.52 -7.08 -17.32
CA GLU A 18 -7.44 -6.83 -18.29
C GLU A 18 -6.80 -5.43 -18.15
N ALA A 19 -7.52 -4.49 -17.54
CA ALA A 19 -7.06 -3.15 -17.21
C ALA A 19 -6.12 -3.08 -16.00
N GLY A 20 -5.95 -4.19 -15.28
CA GLY A 20 -5.19 -4.26 -14.04
C GLY A 20 -3.68 -4.43 -14.24
N GLN A 21 -2.93 -4.19 -13.16
CA GLN A 21 -1.49 -4.42 -13.09
C GLN A 21 -1.15 -5.21 -11.83
N ILE A 22 -0.19 -6.14 -11.94
CA ILE A 22 0.31 -6.93 -10.82
C ILE A 22 1.76 -6.53 -10.54
N ILE A 23 2.04 -6.22 -9.29
CA ILE A 23 3.39 -6.03 -8.76
C ILE A 23 3.67 -7.14 -7.76
N GLN A 24 4.67 -7.96 -8.09
CA GLN A 24 5.12 -9.06 -7.23
C GLN A 24 6.28 -8.63 -6.34
N GLY A 25 6.31 -9.15 -5.12
CA GLY A 25 7.49 -9.15 -4.27
C GLY A 25 7.38 -8.26 -3.04
N THR A 26 8.03 -8.72 -1.97
CA THR A 26 8.22 -8.03 -0.70
C THR A 26 9.45 -7.13 -0.82
N GLY A 27 9.25 -5.87 -1.22
CA GLY A 27 10.33 -4.93 -1.47
C GLY A 27 10.06 -3.57 -0.86
N ARG A 28 11.09 -2.73 -0.84
CA ARG A 28 10.92 -1.30 -0.61
C ARG A 28 10.53 -0.65 -1.94
N TYR A 29 9.43 0.08 -1.93
CA TYR A 29 8.95 0.85 -3.07
C TYR A 29 8.96 2.34 -2.72
N MET A 30 9.00 3.19 -3.74
CA MET A 30 9.01 4.63 -3.56
C MET A 30 7.94 5.31 -4.38
N GLU A 31 7.48 6.44 -3.88
CA GLU A 31 6.41 7.22 -4.48
C GLU A 31 6.84 8.66 -4.75
N ALA A 32 6.21 9.24 -5.77
CA ALA A 32 6.18 10.67 -6.01
C ALA A 32 4.73 11.12 -6.17
N MET A 33 4.44 12.36 -5.80
CA MET A 33 3.13 12.96 -5.94
C MET A 33 3.22 14.26 -6.71
N ASP A 34 2.27 14.49 -7.62
CA ASP A 34 2.06 15.80 -8.23
C ASP A 34 1.21 16.65 -7.28
N PRO A 35 1.73 17.78 -6.74
CA PRO A 35 1.00 18.57 -5.76
C PRO A 35 -0.22 19.29 -6.35
N LEU A 36 -0.29 19.47 -7.67
CA LEU A 36 -1.41 20.14 -8.33
C LEU A 36 -2.58 19.19 -8.55
N THR A 37 -2.31 17.99 -9.05
CA THR A 37 -3.35 16.99 -9.34
C THR A 37 -3.57 16.01 -8.19
N ARG A 38 -2.65 15.98 -7.22
CA ARG A 38 -2.56 15.01 -6.12
C ARG A 38 -2.35 13.57 -6.58
N GLU A 39 -2.07 13.35 -7.86
CA GLU A 39 -1.80 12.01 -8.37
C GLU A 39 -0.52 11.46 -7.75
N THR A 40 -0.63 10.28 -7.14
CA THR A 40 0.48 9.54 -6.54
C THR A 40 0.92 8.44 -7.48
N TRP A 41 2.23 8.41 -7.74
CA TRP A 41 2.89 7.53 -8.67
C TRP A 41 3.94 6.69 -7.95
N MET A 42 3.81 5.37 -8.01
CA MET A 42 4.70 4.41 -7.35
C MET A 42 5.62 3.75 -8.37
N CYS A 43 6.93 3.68 -8.08
CA CYS A 43 7.85 2.87 -8.87
C CYS A 43 7.44 1.39 -8.82
N ILE A 44 7.42 0.72 -9.98
CA ILE A 44 6.95 -0.67 -10.07
C ILE A 44 8.03 -1.72 -9.78
N SER A 45 9.28 -1.28 -9.59
CA SER A 45 10.40 -2.14 -9.21
C SER A 45 10.90 -1.74 -7.81
N PRO A 46 11.31 -2.71 -6.98
CA PRO A 46 11.90 -2.42 -5.68
C PRO A 46 13.13 -1.51 -5.79
N VAL A 47 13.35 -0.72 -4.74
CA VAL A 47 14.46 0.24 -4.64
C VAL A 47 15.20 0.11 -3.32
N THR A 48 16.46 0.47 -3.34
CA THR A 48 17.28 0.72 -2.15
C THR A 48 17.01 2.12 -1.60
N GLN A 49 17.42 2.36 -0.35
CA GLN A 49 17.35 3.70 0.23
C GLN A 49 18.20 4.72 -0.55
N ASN A 50 19.40 4.34 -1.00
CA ASN A 50 20.27 5.21 -1.78
C ASN A 50 19.66 5.59 -3.14
N GLU A 51 18.97 4.66 -3.81
CA GLU A 51 18.25 4.96 -5.04
C GLU A 51 17.12 5.97 -4.78
N PHE A 52 16.40 5.87 -3.67
CA PHE A 52 15.42 6.88 -3.30
C PHE A 52 16.07 8.23 -2.99
N ASP A 53 17.15 8.25 -2.22
CA ASP A 53 17.83 9.48 -1.81
C ASP A 53 18.35 10.25 -3.03
N THR A 54 18.88 9.53 -4.03
CA THR A 54 19.43 10.10 -5.28
C THR A 54 18.38 10.32 -6.38
N TRP A 55 17.17 9.77 -6.24
CA TRP A 55 16.10 9.95 -7.21
C TRP A 55 15.52 11.36 -7.17
N THR A 56 15.41 11.96 -8.36
CA THR A 56 14.85 13.30 -8.59
C THR A 56 13.73 13.20 -9.62
N PRO A 57 12.46 13.12 -9.19
CA PRO A 57 11.33 13.19 -10.13
C PRO A 57 11.27 14.57 -10.79
N GLU A 58 10.88 14.61 -12.06
CA GLU A 58 10.77 15.88 -12.80
C GLU A 58 9.59 16.70 -12.28
N ALA A 59 9.77 18.03 -12.21
CA ALA A 59 8.72 18.95 -11.81
C ALA A 59 7.44 18.77 -12.67
N PRO A 60 6.23 18.94 -12.08
CA PRO A 60 5.98 19.42 -10.71
C PRO A 60 6.04 18.33 -9.62
N LYS A 61 6.36 17.08 -9.98
CA LYS A 61 6.27 15.95 -9.05
C LYS A 61 7.31 16.06 -7.95
N GLN A 62 6.90 15.66 -6.75
CA GLN A 62 7.73 15.68 -5.57
C GLN A 62 7.84 14.27 -5.01
N LYS A 63 9.06 13.88 -4.67
CA LYS A 63 9.33 12.63 -3.95
C LYS A 63 8.60 12.65 -2.60
N THR A 64 7.86 11.61 -2.26
CA THR A 64 7.07 11.56 -1.01
C THR A 64 7.77 10.73 0.07
N PHE A 65 7.77 9.40 -0.06
CA PHE A 65 8.40 8.48 0.90
C PHE A 65 8.75 7.14 0.24
N THR A 66 9.41 6.27 1.01
CA THR A 66 9.55 4.84 0.67
C THR A 66 8.90 3.96 1.72
N GLY A 67 8.28 2.86 1.29
CA GLY A 67 7.64 1.89 2.16
C GLY A 67 8.05 0.47 1.83
N ILE A 68 8.21 -0.37 2.85
CA ILE A 68 8.35 -1.82 2.66
C ILE A 68 6.95 -2.42 2.56
N ALA A 69 6.69 -3.15 1.48
CA ALA A 69 5.43 -3.88 1.29
C ALA A 69 5.28 -4.97 2.36
N ALA A 70 4.18 -4.92 3.12
CA ALA A 70 3.86 -5.95 4.12
C ALA A 70 3.22 -7.22 3.49
N MET A 71 2.69 -7.06 2.28
CA MET A 71 2.05 -8.09 1.45
C MET A 71 3.04 -8.80 0.53
N ASP A 72 2.67 -9.99 0.07
CA ASP A 72 3.46 -10.78 -0.89
C ASP A 72 3.29 -10.29 -2.34
N VAL A 73 2.10 -9.77 -2.65
CA VAL A 73 1.72 -9.30 -3.99
C VAL A 73 0.71 -8.15 -3.89
N ALA A 74 0.75 -7.24 -4.86
CA ALA A 74 -0.24 -6.18 -5.01
C ALA A 74 -0.81 -6.17 -6.44
N GLY A 75 -2.12 -6.10 -6.54
CA GLY A 75 -2.88 -5.85 -7.75
C GLY A 75 -3.48 -4.45 -7.74
N PHE A 76 -3.44 -3.79 -8.88
CA PHE A 76 -4.03 -2.48 -9.13
C PHE A 76 -5.09 -2.68 -10.20
N ARG A 77 -6.38 -2.65 -9.81
CA ARG A 77 -7.49 -3.08 -10.67
C ARG A 77 -7.71 -2.16 -11.87
N HIS A 78 -7.54 -0.86 -11.68
CA HIS A 78 -7.77 0.19 -12.68
C HIS A 78 -7.13 1.52 -12.22
N ASP A 79 -7.18 2.56 -13.06
CA ASP A 79 -6.76 3.91 -12.67
C ASP A 79 -7.63 4.45 -11.51
N PRO A 80 -7.08 5.26 -10.60
CA PRO A 80 -7.87 5.95 -9.57
C PRO A 80 -9.07 6.75 -10.09
N ALA A 81 -9.08 7.18 -11.35
CA ALA A 81 -10.22 7.86 -11.97
C ALA A 81 -11.47 6.97 -12.12
N GLY A 82 -11.33 5.64 -12.10
CA GLY A 82 -12.46 4.70 -12.14
C GLY A 82 -12.20 3.44 -12.98
N PRO A 83 -13.12 2.46 -12.94
CA PRO A 83 -12.97 1.17 -13.62
C PRO A 83 -12.94 1.25 -15.15
N GLU A 84 -13.50 2.32 -15.72
CA GLU A 84 -13.47 2.58 -17.17
C GLU A 84 -12.08 3.02 -17.67
N HIS A 85 -11.12 3.23 -16.76
CA HIS A 85 -9.79 3.72 -17.07
C HIS A 85 -8.73 2.67 -16.72
N SER A 86 -7.98 2.21 -17.72
CA SER A 86 -6.88 1.28 -17.49
C SER A 86 -5.79 1.87 -16.60
N ALA A 87 -5.13 1.01 -15.82
CA ALA A 87 -3.96 1.39 -15.02
C ALA A 87 -2.90 2.12 -15.86
N GLN A 88 -2.43 3.27 -15.37
CA GLN A 88 -1.54 4.15 -16.14
C GLN A 88 -0.08 4.01 -15.72
N LEU A 89 0.80 3.74 -16.69
CA LEU A 89 2.24 3.65 -16.51
C LEU A 89 2.94 4.82 -17.20
N LYS A 90 3.96 5.40 -16.56
CA LYS A 90 4.84 6.40 -17.21
C LYS A 90 6.24 6.43 -16.59
N PRO A 91 7.26 6.89 -17.33
CA PRO A 91 8.56 7.18 -16.76
C PRO A 91 8.51 8.43 -15.86
N ILE A 92 9.13 8.36 -14.68
CA ILE A 92 9.34 9.47 -13.74
C ILE A 92 10.75 9.35 -13.14
N GLY A 93 11.58 10.37 -13.33
CA GLY A 93 12.97 10.37 -12.89
C GLY A 93 13.73 9.14 -13.37
N GLY A 94 13.53 8.74 -14.63
CA GLY A 94 14.17 7.58 -15.24
C GLY A 94 13.62 6.20 -14.83
N ARG A 95 12.51 6.12 -14.08
CA ARG A 95 11.91 4.85 -13.64
C ARG A 95 10.47 4.71 -14.07
N THR A 96 10.05 3.48 -14.42
CA THR A 96 8.65 3.18 -14.69
C THR A 96 7.84 3.26 -13.40
N CYS A 97 6.81 4.10 -13.42
CA CYS A 97 5.90 4.31 -12.30
C CYS A 97 4.46 4.06 -12.71
N LEU A 98 3.67 3.52 -11.80
CA LEU A 98 2.25 3.29 -11.92
C LEU A 98 1.50 4.38 -11.15
N LYS A 99 0.41 4.91 -11.71
CA LYS A 99 -0.52 5.76 -10.96
C LYS A 99 -1.34 4.89 -10.01
N VAL A 100 -1.13 5.06 -8.72
CA VAL A 100 -1.70 4.16 -7.70
C VAL A 100 -2.82 4.80 -6.90
N ALA A 101 -2.80 6.12 -6.73
CA ALA A 101 -3.70 6.78 -5.81
C ALA A 101 -3.91 8.27 -6.12
N VAL A 102 -5.04 8.79 -5.65
CA VAL A 102 -5.30 10.23 -5.50
C VAL A 102 -5.83 10.47 -4.08
N PRO A 103 -5.06 11.09 -3.17
CA PRO A 103 -5.57 11.46 -1.85
C PRO A 103 -6.77 12.41 -1.97
N ASN A 104 -7.82 12.16 -1.21
CA ASN A 104 -9.03 12.98 -1.13
C ASN A 104 -8.92 14.00 0.01
N SER A 105 -8.61 13.53 1.21
CA SER A 105 -8.44 14.35 2.40
C SER A 105 -7.25 13.86 3.21
N VAL A 106 -6.59 14.79 3.90
CA VAL A 106 -5.46 14.51 4.79
C VAL A 106 -5.75 15.19 6.12
N ASN A 107 -5.89 14.40 7.16
CA ASN A 107 -6.01 14.88 8.53
C ASN A 107 -4.63 14.79 9.18
N ALA A 108 -4.17 15.92 9.71
CA ALA A 108 -2.93 16.01 10.46
C ALA A 108 -2.98 15.09 11.70
N PRO A 109 -1.82 14.61 12.18
CA PRO A 109 -1.78 13.80 13.39
C PRO A 109 -2.20 14.64 14.60
N GLU A 110 -2.99 14.05 15.49
CA GLU A 110 -3.52 14.74 16.69
C GLU A 110 -2.40 15.16 17.66
N ALA A 111 -1.32 14.39 17.70
CA ALA A 111 -0.14 14.67 18.50
C ALA A 111 1.12 14.08 17.85
N ARG A 112 2.30 14.44 18.39
CA ARG A 112 3.58 13.89 17.94
C ARG A 112 3.56 12.37 18.10
N GLY A 113 3.87 11.65 17.02
CA GLY A 113 3.91 10.19 17.00
C GLY A 113 2.57 9.53 16.68
N HIS A 114 1.47 10.28 16.56
CA HIS A 114 0.21 9.75 16.06
C HIS A 114 0.22 9.65 14.52
N ALA A 115 -0.70 8.87 13.98
CA ALA A 115 -0.84 8.71 12.54
C ALA A 115 -1.35 9.98 11.84
N ILE A 116 -0.84 10.22 10.63
CA ILE A 116 -1.57 10.97 9.60
C ILE A 116 -2.71 10.08 9.11
N GLN A 117 -3.92 10.63 9.02
CA GLN A 117 -5.06 9.90 8.47
C GLN A 117 -5.37 10.43 7.07
N ILE A 118 -5.53 9.54 6.10
CA ILE A 118 -5.74 9.91 4.70
C ILE A 118 -6.91 9.11 4.14
N SER A 119 -7.89 9.79 3.56
CA SER A 119 -8.85 9.16 2.65
C SER A 119 -8.25 9.20 1.25
N VAL A 120 -8.14 8.06 0.58
CA VAL A 120 -7.44 7.91 -0.70
C VAL A 120 -8.32 7.22 -1.72
N THR A 121 -8.47 7.82 -2.90
CA THR A 121 -9.07 7.15 -4.05
C THR A 121 -8.04 6.23 -4.70
N LYS A 122 -8.32 4.93 -4.72
CA LYS A 122 -7.45 3.89 -5.29
C LYS A 122 -8.19 2.57 -5.48
N ALA A 123 -7.62 1.67 -6.29
CA ALA A 123 -8.22 0.38 -6.63
C ALA A 123 -7.25 -0.77 -6.37
N HIS A 124 -6.83 -0.95 -5.11
CA HIS A 124 -5.80 -1.91 -4.71
C HIS A 124 -6.40 -3.22 -4.21
N THR A 125 -5.84 -4.33 -4.65
CA THR A 125 -6.02 -5.66 -4.05
C THR A 125 -4.65 -6.10 -3.54
N ILE A 126 -4.52 -6.44 -2.27
CA ILE A 126 -3.25 -6.95 -1.72
C ILE A 126 -3.40 -8.43 -1.36
N GLY A 127 -2.31 -9.19 -1.51
CA GLY A 127 -2.33 -10.63 -1.31
C GLY A 127 -1.28 -11.08 -0.29
N PHE A 128 -1.70 -11.99 0.59
CA PHE A 128 -0.85 -12.64 1.58
C PHE A 128 -0.88 -14.16 1.36
N ARG A 129 0.28 -14.81 1.43
CA ARG A 129 0.39 -16.27 1.35
C ARG A 129 -0.13 -16.94 2.63
N SER A 130 -0.49 -18.22 2.53
CA SER A 130 -0.70 -19.05 3.71
C SER A 130 0.57 -19.15 4.56
N GLY A 131 0.39 -19.37 5.86
CA GLY A 131 1.46 -19.40 6.86
C GLY A 131 1.97 -18.02 7.29
N ARG A 132 1.44 -16.93 6.74
CA ARG A 132 1.78 -15.56 7.16
C ARG A 132 1.05 -15.20 8.45
N ASN A 133 1.74 -14.47 9.32
CA ASN A 133 1.11 -13.67 10.36
C ASN A 133 0.87 -12.27 9.80
N VAL A 134 -0.38 -11.84 9.74
CA VAL A 134 -0.78 -10.54 9.21
C VAL A 134 -1.23 -9.65 10.35
N LYS A 135 -0.66 -8.45 10.44
CA LYS A 135 -1.05 -7.45 11.44
C LYS A 135 -2.33 -6.74 11.03
N ILE A 136 -3.26 -6.68 11.97
CA ILE A 136 -4.55 -6.02 11.86
C ILE A 136 -4.66 -4.99 12.99
N MET A 137 -4.98 -3.76 12.62
CA MET A 137 -5.45 -2.75 13.57
C MET A 137 -6.97 -2.76 13.56
N THR A 138 -7.60 -3.03 14.70
CA THR A 138 -9.05 -2.84 14.90
C THR A 138 -9.30 -1.54 15.60
N LEU A 139 -10.14 -0.67 15.03
CA LEU A 139 -10.57 0.59 15.63
C LEU A 139 -12.08 0.73 15.44
N ASN A 140 -12.83 0.95 16.52
CA ASN A 140 -14.31 1.12 16.46
C ASN A 140 -15.03 0.00 15.67
N ASN A 141 -14.66 -1.27 15.90
CA ASN A 141 -15.16 -2.46 15.19
C ASN A 141 -14.86 -2.50 13.68
N GLN A 142 -13.95 -1.67 13.20
CA GLN A 142 -13.44 -1.70 11.82
C GLN A 142 -12.02 -2.23 11.79
N HIS A 143 -11.69 -3.02 10.78
CA HIS A 143 -10.38 -3.66 10.65
C HIS A 143 -9.55 -2.99 9.54
N PHE A 144 -8.28 -2.75 9.82
CA PHE A 144 -7.33 -2.15 8.90
C PHE A 144 -6.11 -3.08 8.83
N VAL A 145 -5.75 -3.49 7.62
CA VAL A 145 -4.63 -4.39 7.40
C VAL A 145 -3.35 -3.61 7.20
N GLU A 146 -2.23 -4.13 7.70
CA GLU A 146 -0.92 -3.56 7.40
C GLU A 146 -0.60 -3.66 5.90
N VAL A 147 -0.22 -2.54 5.29
CA VAL A 147 0.16 -2.46 3.87
C VAL A 147 1.61 -2.03 3.71
N VAL A 148 2.07 -1.14 4.59
CA VAL A 148 3.45 -0.68 4.63
C VAL A 148 4.00 -0.96 6.01
N GLY A 149 5.13 -1.66 6.13
CA GLY A 149 5.80 -1.68 7.42
C GLY A 149 7.05 -2.51 7.58
N ASN A 150 7.73 -2.19 8.68
CA ASN A 150 8.82 -2.94 9.30
C ASN A 150 8.38 -3.27 10.73
N THR A 151 8.37 -4.54 11.11
CA THR A 151 7.94 -4.98 12.44
C THR A 151 8.86 -4.48 13.56
N GLU A 152 10.12 -4.13 13.24
CA GLU A 152 11.10 -3.58 14.20
C GLU A 152 10.71 -2.22 14.80
N VAL A 153 9.62 -1.59 14.32
CA VAL A 153 9.16 -0.29 14.82
C VAL A 153 7.81 -0.35 15.52
N ASP A 154 7.28 -1.55 15.79
CA ASP A 154 5.97 -1.73 16.47
C ASP A 154 5.89 -0.95 17.79
N GLU A 155 6.95 -1.01 18.61
CA GLU A 155 7.01 -0.34 19.92
C GLU A 155 6.96 1.20 19.83
N GLN A 156 7.21 1.76 18.63
CA GLN A 156 7.21 3.20 18.39
C GLN A 156 5.84 3.73 17.95
N ILE A 157 4.91 2.83 17.61
CA ILE A 157 3.59 3.22 17.11
C ILE A 157 2.71 3.68 18.26
N CYS A 158 2.33 4.94 18.23
CA CYS A 158 1.24 5.44 19.06
C CYS A 158 -0.08 5.20 18.31
N PHE A 159 -0.71 4.07 18.61
CA PHE A 159 -2.03 3.74 18.10
C PHE A 159 -3.10 4.66 18.72
N PRO A 160 -4.21 4.95 18.02
CA PRO A 160 -5.37 5.61 18.63
C PRO A 160 -5.80 4.88 19.91
N THR A 161 -6.32 5.61 20.89
CA THR A 161 -6.65 5.07 22.23
C THR A 161 -7.51 3.80 22.20
N ASP A 162 -8.47 3.72 21.28
CA ASP A 162 -9.39 2.58 21.15
C ASP A 162 -8.96 1.57 20.07
N ALA A 163 -7.75 1.73 19.53
CA ALA A 163 -7.22 0.81 18.54
C ALA A 163 -6.51 -0.37 19.19
N VAL A 164 -6.77 -1.58 18.67
CA VAL A 164 -6.08 -2.81 19.06
C VAL A 164 -5.33 -3.35 17.86
N CYS A 165 -4.01 -3.38 17.95
CA CYS A 165 -3.17 -4.09 16.99
C CYS A 165 -3.00 -5.54 17.42
N HIS A 166 -3.31 -6.47 16.53
CA HIS A 166 -3.19 -7.91 16.75
C HIS A 166 -2.76 -8.61 15.47
N GLU A 167 -2.37 -9.87 15.57
CA GLU A 167 -1.97 -10.70 14.42
C GLU A 167 -2.99 -11.79 14.17
N ILE A 168 -3.19 -12.13 12.89
CA ILE A 168 -3.92 -13.31 12.46
C ILE A 168 -2.98 -14.23 11.68
N GLU A 169 -3.01 -15.53 12.00
CA GLU A 169 -2.28 -16.54 11.24
C GLU A 169 -3.15 -17.03 10.08
N LEU A 170 -2.63 -16.90 8.86
CA LEU A 170 -3.36 -17.30 7.66
C LEU A 170 -3.18 -18.79 7.37
N ARG A 171 -4.25 -19.56 7.48
CA ARG A 171 -4.25 -21.00 7.09
C ARG A 171 -4.36 -21.21 5.58
N GLN A 172 -4.85 -20.21 4.86
CA GLN A 172 -5.01 -20.21 3.40
C GLN A 172 -4.53 -18.85 2.85
N PRO A 173 -4.15 -18.77 1.57
CA PRO A 173 -3.87 -17.48 0.94
C PRO A 173 -5.07 -16.54 1.06
N TRP A 174 -4.80 -15.25 1.27
CA TRP A 174 -5.85 -14.26 1.48
C TRP A 174 -5.63 -13.05 0.57
N LEU A 175 -6.66 -12.75 -0.24
CA LEU A 175 -6.75 -11.50 -0.98
C LEU A 175 -7.60 -10.50 -0.22
N VAL A 176 -7.10 -9.29 -0.12
CA VAL A 176 -7.78 -8.16 0.50
C VAL A 176 -8.03 -7.11 -0.56
N GLU A 177 -9.28 -6.95 -0.93
CA GLU A 177 -9.70 -5.78 -1.70
C GLU A 177 -9.82 -4.57 -0.77
N LEU A 178 -8.99 -3.55 -0.98
CA LEU A 178 -9.12 -2.29 -0.25
C LEU A 178 -10.33 -1.50 -0.81
N PRO A 179 -11.15 -0.89 0.06
CA PRO A 179 -12.32 -0.14 -0.37
C PRO A 179 -11.91 1.12 -1.11
N ASN A 180 -12.81 1.69 -1.91
CA ASN A 180 -12.60 2.97 -2.59
C ASN A 180 -13.73 3.95 -2.22
N PRO A 181 -13.46 5.06 -1.50
CA PRO A 181 -12.15 5.47 -1.00
C PRO A 181 -11.62 4.56 0.11
N THR A 182 -10.29 4.37 0.14
CA THR A 182 -9.59 3.69 1.23
C THR A 182 -9.28 4.69 2.35
N GLN A 183 -9.52 4.31 3.60
CA GLN A 183 -8.97 5.01 4.75
C GLN A 183 -7.60 4.41 5.09
N ALA A 184 -6.58 5.26 5.18
CA ALA A 184 -5.22 4.88 5.51
C ALA A 184 -4.70 5.68 6.71
N TYR A 185 -3.99 4.98 7.60
CA TYR A 185 -3.24 5.58 8.69
C TYR A 185 -1.76 5.44 8.37
N PHE A 186 -0.99 6.51 8.53
CA PHE A 186 0.46 6.50 8.29
C PHE A 186 1.21 7.06 9.48
N TRP A 187 2.17 6.29 9.98
CA TRP A 187 3.17 6.75 10.94
C TRP A 187 4.51 6.89 10.24
N PHE A 188 5.15 8.04 10.38
CA PHE A 188 6.47 8.31 9.80
C PHE A 188 7.51 8.38 10.92
N HIS A 189 8.16 7.25 11.19
CA HIS A 189 9.23 7.15 12.19
C HIS A 189 10.61 7.20 11.52
N LYS A 190 11.65 7.46 12.32
CA LYS A 190 13.05 7.50 11.84
C LYS A 190 13.47 6.19 11.14
N ASN A 191 12.92 5.07 11.59
CA ASN A 191 13.24 3.73 11.10
C ASN A 191 12.35 3.28 9.93
N GLY A 192 11.51 4.17 9.40
CA GLY A 192 10.65 3.92 8.24
C GLY A 192 9.16 4.10 8.55
N PRO A 193 8.32 4.17 7.51
CA PRO A 193 6.90 4.35 7.69
C PRO A 193 6.16 3.06 8.03
N ARG A 194 5.02 3.21 8.70
CA ARG A 194 4.02 2.17 8.93
C ARG A 194 2.69 2.61 8.38
N SER A 195 1.92 1.69 7.81
CA SER A 195 0.58 1.98 7.32
C SER A 195 -0.39 0.83 7.50
N PHE A 196 -1.57 1.17 8.03
CA PHE A 196 -2.74 0.31 8.12
C PHE A 196 -3.87 0.89 7.28
N GLN A 197 -4.55 0.06 6.49
CA GLN A 197 -5.49 0.53 5.46
C GLN A 197 -6.75 -0.33 5.41
N GLY A 198 -7.90 0.30 5.14
CA GLY A 198 -9.20 -0.35 5.19
C GLY A 198 -10.37 0.64 5.13
N PRO A 199 -11.53 0.32 5.72
CA PRO A 199 -11.83 -0.91 6.47
C PRO A 199 -11.86 -2.15 5.58
N ILE A 200 -11.58 -3.32 6.15
CA ILE A 200 -11.58 -4.62 5.46
C ILE A 200 -12.38 -5.66 6.24
N SER A 201 -12.81 -6.71 5.55
CA SER A 201 -13.36 -7.91 6.19
C SER A 201 -12.23 -8.89 6.49
N LEU A 202 -12.20 -9.44 7.71
CA LEU A 202 -11.24 -10.49 8.08
C LEU A 202 -11.57 -11.81 7.35
N PRO A 203 -10.57 -12.68 7.13
CA PRO A 203 -10.82 -14.00 6.56
C PRO A 203 -11.68 -14.83 7.55
N ILE A 204 -12.62 -15.60 7.01
CA ILE A 204 -13.48 -16.53 7.76
C ILE A 204 -12.69 -17.80 8.08
#